data_AF-A0A2M7NH43-F1
#
_entry.id   AF-A0A2M7NH43-F1
#
_cell.length_a   1.000
_cell.length_b   1.000
_cell.length_c   1.000
_cell.angle_alpha   90.00
_cell.angle_beta   90.00
_cell.angle_gamma   90.00
#
_symmetry.space_group_name_H-M   'P 1'
#
loop_
_entity.id
_entity.type
_entity.pdbx_description
1 polymer ?
#
loop_
_entity_poly.entity_id
_entity_poly.type
_entity_poly.pdbx_seq_one_letter_code
_entity_poly.pdbx_strand_id
1 'polypeptide(L)'
;MREEQITKNILDWLEENDWFIICYDFPQSGTGIMLHQNIAHRVSKNKGGIIPDIIAVKDQIALFFENKDRFYQFDFDKLHEIKTQQNYSESLASLLRNYNIDIIYYGIGIIDKAKEIDKALNHLEKVDFLLSINENKEVKIYHDIANIFTIQD
;
A
#
# COMPACT_ATOMS: atom_id res chain seq x y z
N MET A 1 11.52 -15.46 2.53
CA MET A 1 10.88 -14.31 3.24
C MET A 1 9.36 -14.47 3.42
N ARG A 2 8.81 -14.16 4.60
CA ARG A 2 7.35 -14.10 4.90
C ARG A 2 6.83 -12.67 4.74
N GLU A 3 5.51 -12.50 4.63
CA GLU A 3 4.84 -11.19 4.48
C GLU A 3 5.23 -10.18 5.57
N GLU A 4 5.30 -10.60 6.84
CA GLU A 4 5.78 -9.77 7.96
C GLU A 4 7.17 -9.14 7.69
N GLN A 5 8.10 -9.90 7.11
CA GLN A 5 9.45 -9.42 6.84
C GLN A 5 9.47 -8.47 5.62
N ILE A 6 8.59 -8.69 4.65
CA ILE A 6 8.40 -7.79 3.50
C ILE A 6 7.94 -6.43 4.01
N THR A 7 6.87 -6.39 4.81
CA THR A 7 6.37 -5.15 5.40
C THR A 7 7.45 -4.45 6.21
N LYS A 8 8.19 -5.16 7.08
CA LYS A 8 9.29 -4.57 7.86
C LYS A 8 10.37 -3.93 6.98
N ASN A 9 10.81 -4.64 5.95
CA ASN A 9 11.85 -4.12 5.07
C ASN A 9 11.37 -2.92 4.24
N ILE A 10 10.09 -2.90 3.84
CA ILE A 10 9.51 -1.74 3.15
C ILE A 10 9.38 -0.55 4.10
N LEU A 11 8.99 -0.77 5.36
CA LEU A 11 8.98 0.28 6.38
C LEU A 11 10.38 0.88 6.56
N ASP A 12 11.40 0.05 6.78
CA ASP A 12 12.81 0.49 6.91
C ASP A 12 13.20 1.35 5.68
N TRP A 13 12.92 0.87 4.46
CA TRP A 13 13.24 1.58 3.23
C TRP A 13 12.48 2.91 3.07
N LEU A 14 11.19 2.94 3.43
CA LEU A 14 10.39 4.16 3.39
C LEU A 14 10.95 5.21 4.36
N GLU A 15 11.26 4.83 5.59
CA GLU A 15 11.85 5.72 6.60
C GLU A 15 13.23 6.24 6.17
N GLU A 16 14.09 5.38 5.59
CA GLU A 16 15.38 5.77 5.02
C GLU A 16 15.25 6.75 3.84
N ASN A 17 14.07 6.83 3.21
CA ASN A 17 13.75 7.73 2.10
C ASN A 17 12.79 8.86 2.52
N ASP A 18 12.81 9.23 3.81
CA ASP A 18 12.07 10.34 4.42
C ASP A 18 10.54 10.25 4.31
N TRP A 19 9.98 9.06 4.13
CA TRP A 19 8.55 8.85 4.25
C TRP A 19 8.14 8.75 5.72
N PHE A 20 7.11 9.49 6.10
CA PHE A 20 6.54 9.42 7.44
C PHE A 20 5.45 8.35 7.51
N ILE A 21 5.63 7.34 8.36
CA ILE A 21 4.70 6.23 8.51
C ILE A 21 3.50 6.65 9.37
N ILE A 22 2.29 6.57 8.81
CA ILE A 22 1.03 6.88 9.50
C ILE A 22 0.50 5.68 10.25
N CYS A 23 0.48 4.53 9.59
CA CYS A 23 0.14 3.26 10.20
C CYS A 23 0.72 2.11 9.40
N TYR A 24 0.81 0.97 10.04
CA TYR A 24 1.14 -0.29 9.41
C TYR A 24 0.45 -1.44 10.14
N ASP A 25 0.30 -2.57 9.49
CA ASP A 25 -0.13 -3.83 10.10
C ASP A 25 0.78 -4.96 9.63
N PHE A 26 1.03 -5.89 10.56
CA PHE A 26 1.60 -7.19 10.19
C PHE A 26 0.50 -8.24 10.28
N PRO A 27 0.55 -9.29 9.46
CA PRO A 27 -0.34 -10.42 9.62
C PRO A 27 -0.37 -10.89 11.08
N GLN A 28 -1.58 -10.96 11.65
CA GLN A 28 -1.86 -11.39 13.03
C GLN A 28 -1.43 -10.42 14.15
N SER A 29 -1.02 -9.19 13.85
CA SER A 29 -0.63 -8.22 14.88
C SER A 29 -1.82 -7.66 15.65
N GLY A 30 -2.95 -7.44 14.97
CA GLY A 30 -4.15 -6.81 15.53
C GLY A 30 -3.99 -5.31 15.83
N THR A 31 -2.94 -4.66 15.34
CA THR A 31 -2.61 -3.25 15.64
C THR A 31 -2.91 -2.29 14.49
N GLY A 32 -3.21 -2.79 13.30
CA GLY A 32 -3.55 -1.98 12.14
C GLY A 32 -4.77 -1.08 12.33
N ILE A 33 -4.78 0.04 11.60
CA ILE A 33 -5.91 0.98 11.57
C ILE A 33 -6.95 0.46 10.58
N MET A 34 -8.14 0.15 11.09
CA MET A 34 -9.26 -0.25 10.25
C MET A 34 -9.87 0.96 9.54
N LEU A 35 -9.82 0.94 8.21
CA LEU A 35 -10.57 1.85 7.36
C LEU A 35 -11.97 1.28 7.15
N HIS A 36 -12.97 2.10 7.42
CA HIS A 36 -14.35 1.73 7.20
C HIS A 36 -14.84 2.30 5.87
N GLN A 37 -15.74 1.57 5.21
CA GLN A 37 -16.42 2.09 4.03
C GLN A 37 -17.15 3.40 4.37
N ASN A 38 -17.30 4.28 3.37
CA ASN A 38 -18.06 5.52 3.48
C ASN A 38 -19.49 5.21 3.94
N ILE A 39 -20.10 6.14 4.70
CA ILE A 39 -21.40 5.91 5.35
C ILE A 39 -22.46 5.45 4.35
N ALA A 40 -22.47 6.02 3.13
CA ALA A 40 -23.42 5.67 2.07
C ALA A 40 -23.38 4.19 1.64
N HIS A 41 -22.26 3.49 1.87
CA HIS A 41 -22.06 2.10 1.48
C HIS A 41 -22.10 1.12 2.68
N ARG A 42 -22.29 1.62 3.92
CA ARG A 42 -22.32 0.75 5.11
C ARG A 42 -23.66 0.02 5.24
N VAL A 43 -23.64 -1.29 5.05
CA VAL A 43 -24.78 -2.18 5.37
C VAL A 43 -24.86 -2.49 6.87
N SER A 44 -23.72 -2.46 7.59
CA SER A 44 -23.65 -2.56 9.05
C SER A 44 -22.36 -1.94 9.61
N LYS A 45 -22.26 -1.76 10.94
CA LYS A 45 -21.18 -0.99 11.61
C LYS A 45 -19.76 -1.48 11.32
N ASN A 46 -19.55 -2.78 11.10
CA ASN A 46 -18.23 -3.40 10.98
C ASN A 46 -18.01 -4.22 9.69
N LYS A 47 -19.02 -4.38 8.84
CA LYS A 47 -18.88 -5.22 7.63
C LYS A 47 -18.19 -4.41 6.53
N GLY A 48 -17.15 -5.00 5.92
CA GLY A 48 -16.41 -4.37 4.81
C GLY A 48 -15.28 -3.44 5.23
N GLY A 49 -14.88 -3.43 6.51
CA GLY A 49 -13.65 -2.73 6.92
C GLY A 49 -12.41 -3.40 6.32
N ILE A 50 -11.40 -2.59 5.98
CA ILE A 50 -10.09 -3.05 5.49
C ILE A 50 -9.00 -2.52 6.43
N ILE A 51 -7.87 -3.20 6.47
CA ILE A 51 -6.68 -2.76 7.19
C ILE A 51 -5.56 -2.72 6.13
N PRO A 52 -5.02 -1.53 5.82
CA PRO A 52 -3.85 -1.42 4.95
C PRO A 52 -2.61 -1.97 5.65
N ASP A 53 -1.68 -2.55 4.89
CA ASP A 53 -0.42 -3.02 5.46
C ASP A 53 0.51 -1.85 5.81
N ILE A 54 0.52 -0.79 5.00
CA ILE A 54 1.23 0.47 5.29
C ILE A 54 0.45 1.65 4.72
N ILE A 55 0.31 2.72 5.50
CA ILE A 55 0.04 4.08 5.02
C ILE A 55 1.24 4.94 5.37
N ALA A 56 1.82 5.60 4.38
CA ALA A 56 2.96 6.51 4.56
C ALA A 56 2.72 7.82 3.81
N VAL A 57 3.33 8.92 4.25
CA VAL A 57 3.19 10.24 3.62
C VAL A 57 4.54 10.92 3.43
N LYS A 58 4.68 11.65 2.33
CA LYS A 58 5.82 12.54 2.06
C LYS A 58 5.30 13.70 1.22
N ASP A 59 5.59 14.92 1.64
CA ASP A 59 5.06 16.14 1.05
C ASP A 59 3.52 16.10 0.93
N GLN A 60 3.00 16.19 -0.30
CA GLN A 60 1.56 16.14 -0.60
C GLN A 60 1.08 14.77 -1.09
N ILE A 61 1.90 13.74 -0.92
CA ILE A 61 1.64 12.38 -1.41
C ILE A 61 1.41 11.45 -0.22
N ALA A 62 0.37 10.63 -0.30
CA ALA A 62 0.21 9.46 0.55
C ALA A 62 0.36 8.16 -0.26
N LEU A 63 0.89 7.13 0.37
CA LEU A 63 0.98 5.78 -0.16
C LEU A 63 0.05 4.85 0.59
N PHE A 64 -0.59 3.96 -0.15
CA PHE A 64 -1.37 2.85 0.37
C PHE A 64 -0.77 1.54 -0.11
N PHE A 65 -0.31 0.72 0.82
CA PHE A 65 0.31 -0.56 0.53
C PHE A 65 -0.55 -1.75 0.88
N GLU A 66 -0.44 -2.77 0.02
CA GLU A 66 -0.66 -4.17 0.35
C GLU A 66 0.63 -4.94 0.05
N ASN A 67 1.11 -5.73 1.00
CA ASN A 67 2.36 -6.46 0.94
C ASN A 67 2.09 -7.96 0.91
N LYS A 68 2.76 -8.71 0.04
CA LYS A 68 2.54 -10.15 -0.09
C LYS A 68 3.83 -10.93 -0.34
N ASP A 69 3.92 -12.12 0.26
CA ASP A 69 5.04 -13.05 0.05
C ASP A 69 4.98 -13.84 -1.27
N ARG A 70 3.95 -13.58 -2.09
CA ARG A 70 3.72 -14.15 -3.42
C ARG A 70 2.67 -13.31 -4.16
N PHE A 71 2.48 -13.57 -5.44
CA PHE A 71 1.44 -12.91 -6.20
C PHE A 71 0.07 -13.37 -5.73
N TYR A 72 -0.82 -12.41 -5.46
CA TYR A 72 -2.22 -12.65 -5.17
C TYR A 72 -3.09 -11.64 -5.91
N GLN A 73 -3.75 -12.10 -6.98
CA GLN A 73 -4.54 -11.24 -7.86
C GLN A 73 -5.62 -10.44 -7.11
N PHE A 74 -6.22 -11.04 -6.07
CA PHE A 74 -7.24 -10.39 -5.26
C PHE A 74 -6.76 -9.06 -4.65
N ASP A 75 -5.49 -8.92 -4.28
CA ASP A 75 -4.99 -7.65 -3.75
C ASP A 75 -4.89 -6.56 -4.83
N PHE A 76 -4.54 -6.92 -6.06
CA PHE A 76 -4.59 -5.99 -7.20
C PHE A 76 -6.03 -5.54 -7.48
N ASP A 77 -6.97 -6.49 -7.50
CA ASP A 77 -8.39 -6.21 -7.72
C ASP A 77 -8.95 -5.32 -6.60
N LYS A 78 -8.60 -5.61 -5.34
CA LYS A 78 -8.97 -4.82 -4.15
C LYS A 78 -8.44 -3.38 -4.24
N LEU A 79 -7.16 -3.19 -4.52
CA LEU A 79 -6.57 -1.85 -4.64
C LEU A 79 -7.19 -1.06 -5.79
N HIS A 80 -7.44 -1.72 -6.94
CA HIS A 80 -8.13 -1.09 -8.06
C HIS A 80 -9.54 -0.64 -7.69
N GLU A 81 -10.30 -1.47 -6.96
CA GLU A 81 -11.62 -1.13 -6.47
C GLU A 81 -11.58 0.07 -5.51
N ILE A 82 -10.70 0.05 -4.51
CA ILE A 82 -10.53 1.13 -3.52
C ILE A 82 -10.23 2.46 -4.24
N LYS A 83 -9.27 2.44 -5.17
CA LYS A 83 -8.85 3.60 -5.94
C LYS A 83 -9.98 4.14 -6.83
N THR A 84 -10.69 3.27 -7.55
CA THR A 84 -11.68 3.70 -8.55
C THR A 84 -13.03 4.04 -7.96
N GLN A 85 -13.49 3.30 -6.95
CA GLN A 85 -14.78 3.52 -6.31
C GLN A 85 -14.72 4.55 -5.18
N GLN A 86 -13.52 4.83 -4.65
CA GLN A 86 -13.31 5.76 -3.54
C GLN A 86 -14.18 5.43 -2.32
N ASN A 87 -14.50 4.16 -2.13
CA ASN A 87 -15.44 3.66 -1.12
C ASN A 87 -14.90 3.75 0.32
N TYR A 88 -13.64 4.15 0.52
CA TYR A 88 -13.01 4.41 1.84
C TYR A 88 -12.53 5.86 2.01
N SER A 89 -12.89 6.77 1.10
CA SER A 89 -12.38 8.14 1.07
C SER A 89 -12.64 8.93 2.37
N GLU A 90 -13.78 8.75 3.03
CA GLU A 90 -14.09 9.41 4.31
C GLU A 90 -13.12 8.98 5.43
N SER A 91 -12.86 7.67 5.52
CA SER A 91 -11.92 7.12 6.52
C SER A 91 -10.49 7.55 6.23
N LEU A 92 -10.08 7.54 4.96
CA LEU A 92 -8.76 8.03 4.53
C LEU A 92 -8.59 9.52 4.81
N ALA A 93 -9.58 10.35 4.48
CA ALA A 93 -9.54 11.78 4.77
C ALA A 93 -9.45 12.06 6.28
N SER A 94 -10.18 11.29 7.10
CA SER A 94 -10.09 11.39 8.56
C SER A 94 -8.71 10.99 9.09
N LEU A 95 -8.14 9.91 8.57
CA LEU A 95 -6.80 9.42 8.95
C LEU A 95 -5.71 10.42 8.58
N LEU A 96 -5.82 11.04 7.39
CA LEU A 96 -4.82 11.94 6.83
C LEU A 96 -5.09 13.43 7.13
N ARG A 97 -6.11 13.76 7.94
CA ARG A 97 -6.60 15.13 8.16
C ARG A 97 -5.57 16.17 8.64
N ASN A 98 -4.47 15.70 9.25
CA ASN A 98 -3.40 16.55 9.78
C ASN A 98 -2.26 16.75 8.77
N TYR A 99 -2.37 16.17 7.57
CA TYR A 99 -1.39 16.23 6.50
C TYR A 99 -2.02 16.90 5.29
N ASN A 100 -1.24 17.66 4.55
CA ASN A 100 -1.70 18.32 3.33
C ASN A 100 -1.56 17.36 2.14
N ILE A 101 -2.46 16.38 2.02
CA ILE A 101 -2.39 15.32 0.99
C ILE A 101 -3.27 15.69 -0.20
N ASP A 102 -2.64 15.81 -1.38
CA ASP A 102 -3.31 16.04 -2.66
C ASP A 102 -3.70 14.72 -3.34
N ILE A 103 -2.85 13.70 -3.20
CA ILE A 103 -3.01 12.44 -3.92
C ILE A 103 -2.61 11.23 -3.07
N ILE A 104 -3.34 10.14 -3.26
CA ILE A 104 -3.02 8.83 -2.69
C ILE A 104 -2.67 7.90 -3.84
N TYR A 105 -1.49 7.29 -3.79
CA TYR A 105 -1.08 6.22 -4.70
C TYR A 105 -1.21 4.87 -4.02
N TYR A 106 -1.72 3.89 -4.76
CA TYR A 106 -2.01 2.55 -4.28
C TYR A 106 -1.08 1.55 -4.94
N GLY A 107 -0.40 0.72 -4.17
CA GLY A 107 0.52 -0.23 -4.77
C GLY A 107 0.89 -1.41 -3.88
N ILE A 108 1.71 -2.28 -4.47
CA ILE A 108 2.03 -3.58 -3.88
C ILE A 108 3.52 -3.72 -3.63
N GLY A 109 3.84 -4.19 -2.42
CA GLY A 109 5.16 -4.73 -2.08
C GLY A 109 5.16 -6.25 -2.19
N ILE A 110 6.01 -6.82 -3.05
CA ILE A 110 6.08 -8.28 -3.23
C ILE A 110 7.48 -8.83 -2.96
N ILE A 111 7.59 -10.13 -2.71
CA ILE A 111 8.89 -10.80 -2.66
C ILE A 111 9.63 -10.70 -4.00
N ASP A 112 10.94 -10.44 -3.98
CA ASP A 112 11.81 -10.46 -5.17
C ASP A 112 12.05 -11.91 -5.66
N LYS A 113 11.04 -12.48 -6.30
CA LYS A 113 11.10 -13.78 -6.99
C LYS A 113 10.55 -13.61 -8.39
N ALA A 114 11.37 -13.92 -9.40
CA ALA A 114 11.02 -13.77 -10.81
C ALA A 114 9.61 -14.27 -11.16
N LYS A 115 9.25 -15.50 -10.75
CA LYS A 115 7.92 -16.07 -10.99
C LYS A 115 6.76 -15.24 -10.43
N GLU A 116 6.94 -14.62 -9.28
CA GLU A 116 5.88 -13.82 -8.63
C GLU A 116 5.82 -12.40 -9.22
N ILE A 117 6.98 -11.84 -9.57
CA ILE A 117 7.10 -10.58 -10.31
C ILE A 117 6.45 -10.71 -11.70
N ASP A 118 6.78 -11.76 -12.45
CA ASP A 118 6.24 -11.96 -13.81
C ASP A 118 4.71 -12.00 -13.83
N LYS A 119 4.10 -12.58 -12.79
CA LYS A 119 2.63 -12.55 -12.64
C LYS A 119 2.13 -11.15 -12.32
N ALA A 120 2.76 -10.46 -11.36
CA ALA A 120 2.41 -9.10 -10.96
C ALA A 120 2.49 -8.10 -12.13
N LEU A 121 3.47 -8.26 -13.01
CA LEU A 121 3.65 -7.43 -14.20
C LEU A 121 2.48 -7.51 -15.20
N ASN A 122 1.66 -8.56 -15.15
CA ASN A 122 0.45 -8.67 -15.99
C ASN A 122 -0.76 -7.90 -15.44
N HIS A 123 -0.61 -7.18 -14.32
CA HIS A 123 -1.69 -6.49 -13.61
C HIS A 123 -1.33 -5.05 -13.22
N LEU A 124 -0.32 -4.46 -13.86
CA LEU A 124 0.15 -3.11 -13.52
C LEU A 124 -0.92 -2.04 -13.70
N GLU A 125 -1.88 -2.23 -14.60
CA GLU A 125 -2.98 -1.28 -14.84
C GLU A 125 -3.89 -1.05 -13.61
N LYS A 126 -3.81 -1.94 -12.61
CA LYS A 126 -4.64 -1.92 -11.42
C LYS A 126 -4.04 -1.14 -10.26
N VAL A 127 -2.74 -0.88 -10.30
CA VAL A 127 -1.98 -0.24 -9.22
C VAL A 127 -1.18 0.95 -9.76
N ASP A 128 -0.75 1.84 -8.87
CA ASP A 128 0.07 3.01 -9.19
C ASP A 128 1.57 2.70 -9.08
N PHE A 129 1.92 1.70 -8.27
CA PHE A 129 3.29 1.22 -8.15
C PHE A 129 3.39 -0.26 -7.78
N LEU A 130 4.53 -0.86 -8.13
CA LEU A 130 4.93 -2.22 -7.77
C LEU A 130 6.39 -2.23 -7.36
N LEU A 131 6.65 -2.66 -6.13
CA LEU A 131 7.98 -2.83 -5.56
C LEU A 131 8.25 -4.31 -5.29
N SER A 132 9.49 -4.76 -5.46
CA SER A 132 9.95 -6.02 -4.87
C SER A 132 11.01 -5.80 -3.79
N ILE A 133 11.05 -6.70 -2.82
CA ILE A 133 12.06 -6.73 -1.75
C ILE A 133 12.70 -8.11 -1.66
N ASN A 134 14.03 -8.15 -1.58
CA ASN A 134 14.78 -9.39 -1.40
C ASN A 134 15.28 -9.60 0.04
N GLU A 135 15.92 -10.74 0.30
CA GLU A 135 16.44 -11.10 1.64
C GLU A 135 17.58 -10.19 2.14
N ASN A 136 18.21 -9.43 1.24
CA ASN A 136 19.21 -8.42 1.58
C ASN A 136 18.59 -7.04 1.86
N LYS A 137 17.25 -6.95 1.92
CA LYS A 137 16.48 -5.70 2.05
C LYS A 137 16.59 -4.74 0.85
N GLU A 138 17.07 -5.21 -0.30
CA GLU A 138 17.13 -4.36 -1.49
C GLU A 138 15.72 -4.19 -2.07
N VAL A 139 15.28 -2.94 -2.25
CA VAL A 139 14.05 -2.59 -2.94
C VAL A 139 14.30 -2.38 -4.43
N LYS A 140 13.46 -2.96 -5.27
CA LYS A 140 13.42 -2.71 -6.71
C LYS A 140 12.04 -2.22 -7.13
N ILE A 141 12.00 -1.13 -7.89
CA ILE A 141 10.76 -0.56 -8.43
C ILE A 141 10.54 -1.12 -9.84
N TYR A 142 9.41 -1.78 -10.07
CA TYR A 142 9.03 -2.35 -11.37
C TYR A 142 7.97 -1.52 -12.09
N HIS A 143 7.19 -0.76 -11.32
CA HIS A 143 6.15 0.12 -11.82
C HIS A 143 6.04 1.31 -10.88
N ASP A 144 5.96 2.50 -11.45
CA ASP A 144 5.76 3.77 -10.78
C ASP A 144 5.18 4.74 -11.80
N ILE A 145 3.89 5.05 -11.68
CA ILE A 145 3.20 5.89 -12.69
C ILE A 145 3.56 7.36 -12.63
N ALA A 146 4.19 7.82 -11.53
CA ALA A 146 4.35 9.23 -11.24
C ALA A 146 5.75 9.60 -10.73
N ASN A 147 6.72 8.70 -10.85
CA ASN A 147 8.07 8.87 -10.30
C ASN A 147 8.05 9.13 -8.79
N ILE A 148 7.08 8.52 -8.09
CA ILE A 148 6.77 8.65 -6.66
C ILE A 148 8.01 8.46 -5.79
N PHE A 149 8.87 7.52 -6.16
CA PHE A 149 10.03 7.12 -5.34
C PHE A 149 11.37 7.68 -5.83
N THR A 150 11.34 8.61 -6.79
CA THR A 150 12.54 9.21 -7.34
C THR A 150 12.89 10.45 -6.54
N ILE A 151 14.16 10.60 -6.16
CA ILE A 151 14.67 11.80 -5.50
C ILE A 151 14.56 12.95 -6.51
N GLN A 152 13.81 13.99 -6.17
CA GLN A 152 13.92 15.28 -6.85
C GLN A 152 15.12 16.01 -6.23
N ASP A 153 16.17 16.19 -7.03
CA ASP A 153 17.33 17.02 -6.71
C ASP A 153 16.96 18.52 -6.59
#